data_AF-A0A2P2L672-F1
#
_entry.id   AF-A0A2P2L672-F1
#
_cell.length_a   1.000
_cell.length_b   1.000
_cell.length_c   1.000
_cell.angle_alpha   90.00
_cell.angle_beta   90.00
_cell.angle_gamma   90.00
#
_symmetry.space_group_name_H-M   'P 1'
#
loop_
_entity.id
_entity.type
_entity.pdbx_description
1 polymer ?
#
loop_
_entity_poly.entity_id
_entity_poly.type
_entity_poly.pdbx_seq_one_letter_code
_entity_poly.pdbx_strand_id
1 'polypeptide(L)'
;MGKKQHLDWTSKSISSAGSERVSLLTKEARRKENEPQSTYGPTADLELGDGVEAANVGFRRVFSLAKPDAGKLVVGTIALLIASTSSILIPKFGGMIIDIVSRDIRTPAEQAEALDAVKNTILAIVLVVVVGSLCTALRAWLFASASERVVARLRNNLFSHLINQEIAFFDVTRTGELLSRLSEDTQVIKNAATTNLSEALRNLTTALIGVAFMFSSSWKLTLLALAVVPIISVAVREFGRYLRDLSHATQAAAAVAASIAEESFGAIRTVRSFAQESYAISNYSEKVNETLRLGLRQARLVGLFFGGLNAASTLSVIIVVVYGAYLTIIGSMTAGALTSFILYSLTVGSSVSSLSGLYTTAMKAAGASRRVFQLLDRVSNMPRSGDKCPIGLVIYFLRGKKPITRICLTMNCTPQN
;
A
#
# COMPACT_ATOMS: atom_id res chain seq x y z
N MET A 1 -42.63 -47.29 35.00
CA MET A 1 -43.64 -46.21 35.19
C MET A 1 -42.96 -45.02 35.83
N GLY A 2 -43.31 -43.80 35.40
CA GLY A 2 -42.42 -42.64 35.39
C GLY A 2 -42.09 -41.96 36.72
N LYS A 3 -40.98 -41.21 36.72
CA LYS A 3 -40.98 -39.74 36.87
C LYS A 3 -39.62 -39.16 36.48
N LYS A 4 -39.64 -38.18 35.55
CA LYS A 4 -38.51 -37.30 35.22
C LYS A 4 -38.33 -36.29 36.35
N GLN A 5 -37.08 -36.01 36.74
CA GLN A 5 -36.72 -34.80 37.48
C GLN A 5 -35.60 -34.09 36.73
N HIS A 6 -35.98 -32.99 36.10
CA HIS A 6 -35.09 -31.92 35.65
C HIS A 6 -34.48 -31.25 36.89
N LEU A 7 -33.15 -31.14 36.92
CA LEU A 7 -32.44 -30.28 37.86
C LEU A 7 -31.71 -29.21 37.06
N ASP A 8 -32.25 -28.01 37.20
CA ASP A 8 -31.91 -26.77 36.53
C ASP A 8 -30.83 -26.06 37.37
N TRP A 9 -29.56 -26.16 36.96
CA TRP A 9 -28.49 -25.37 37.57
C TRP A 9 -28.40 -24.02 36.87
N THR A 10 -29.11 -23.09 37.48
CA THR A 10 -29.34 -21.72 37.06
C THR A 10 -28.07 -20.88 36.96
N SER A 11 -28.01 -20.18 35.83
CA SER A 11 -27.27 -19.01 35.38
C SER A 11 -27.19 -17.78 36.32
N LYS A 12 -27.41 -17.94 37.63
CA LYS A 12 -27.58 -16.80 38.55
C LYS A 12 -26.31 -16.34 39.28
N SER A 13 -25.21 -17.09 39.20
CA SER A 13 -23.94 -16.73 39.86
C SER A 13 -22.93 -16.01 38.94
N ILE A 14 -23.12 -16.01 37.63
CA ILE A 14 -22.14 -15.45 36.67
C ILE A 14 -22.47 -14.00 36.27
N SER A 15 -23.72 -13.55 36.40
CA SER A 15 -24.11 -12.18 35.99
C SER A 15 -23.72 -11.08 36.99
N SER A 16 -23.53 -11.42 38.27
CA SER A 16 -23.18 -10.43 39.30
C SER A 16 -21.71 -9.98 39.23
N ALA A 17 -20.78 -10.88 38.90
CA ALA A 17 -19.34 -10.56 38.84
C ALA A 17 -18.94 -9.73 37.61
N GLY A 18 -19.72 -9.80 36.52
CA GLY A 18 -19.49 -9.02 35.31
C GLY A 18 -19.91 -7.54 35.44
N SER A 19 -20.99 -7.27 36.18
CA SER A 19 -21.53 -5.92 36.34
C SER A 19 -20.63 -5.03 37.23
N GLU A 20 -20.06 -5.59 38.31
CA GLU A 20 -19.15 -4.85 39.20
C GLU A 20 -17.82 -4.50 38.51
N ARG A 21 -17.24 -5.41 37.71
CA ARG A 21 -15.99 -5.12 36.98
C ARG A 21 -16.16 -4.03 35.93
N VAL A 22 -17.29 -3.99 35.22
CA VAL A 22 -17.58 -2.92 34.24
C VAL A 22 -17.77 -1.58 34.95
N SER A 23 -18.41 -1.56 36.12
CA SER A 23 -18.60 -0.34 36.90
C SER A 23 -17.28 0.24 37.45
N LEU A 24 -16.33 -0.62 37.85
CA LEU A 24 -15.02 -0.22 38.36
C LEU A 24 -14.12 0.34 37.25
N LEU A 25 -14.10 -0.30 36.08
CA LEU A 25 -13.36 0.19 34.92
C LEU A 25 -13.87 1.57 34.45
N THR A 26 -15.19 1.79 34.53
CA THR A 26 -15.79 3.07 34.16
C THR A 26 -15.49 4.17 35.19
N LYS A 27 -15.32 3.80 36.47
CA LYS A 27 -14.94 4.72 37.56
C LYS A 27 -13.46 5.09 37.51
N GLU A 28 -12.58 4.16 37.16
CA GLU A 28 -11.15 4.42 36.95
C GLU A 28 -10.88 5.25 35.70
N ALA A 29 -11.62 5.00 34.61
CA ALA A 29 -11.55 5.82 33.40
C ALA A 29 -11.97 7.28 33.68
N ARG A 30 -13.05 7.49 34.44
CA ARG A 30 -13.47 8.85 34.83
C ARG A 30 -12.54 9.53 35.85
N ARG A 31 -11.78 8.77 36.63
CA ARG A 31 -10.81 9.33 37.60
C ARG A 31 -9.54 9.83 36.91
N LYS A 32 -9.11 9.18 35.81
CA LYS A 32 -7.96 9.61 35.00
C LYS A 32 -8.20 10.89 34.19
N GLU A 33 -9.46 11.24 33.92
CA GLU A 33 -9.82 12.42 33.11
C GLU A 33 -9.77 13.73 33.92
N ASN A 34 -9.75 13.68 35.26
CA ASN A 34 -9.86 14.83 36.15
C ASN A 34 -8.59 15.18 36.96
N GLU A 35 -7.42 14.62 36.63
CA GLU A 35 -6.15 15.05 37.25
C GLU A 35 -5.52 16.22 36.47
N PRO A 36 -5.19 17.35 37.13
CA PRO A 36 -4.54 18.47 36.47
C PRO A 36 -3.11 18.12 36.06
N GLN A 37 -2.84 18.37 34.80
CA GLN A 37 -1.60 18.11 34.07
C GLN A 37 -0.43 18.92 34.66
N SER A 38 0.40 18.30 35.50
CA SER A 38 1.69 18.87 35.89
C SER A 38 2.71 17.80 36.30
N THR A 39 3.86 17.86 35.65
CA THR A 39 5.17 17.33 36.08
C THR A 39 5.37 15.80 36.02
N TYR A 40 5.61 15.25 34.83
CA TYR A 40 6.49 14.08 34.64
C TYR A 40 7.24 14.20 33.30
N GLY A 41 8.56 13.94 33.32
CA GLY A 41 9.50 14.11 32.22
C GLY A 41 9.40 13.06 31.10
N PRO A 42 10.28 13.14 30.07
CA PRO A 42 10.10 12.54 28.74
C PRO A 42 10.43 11.03 28.67
N THR A 43 10.05 10.24 29.69
CA THR A 43 10.42 8.82 29.80
C THR A 43 9.27 7.84 29.57
N ALA A 44 8.06 8.31 29.24
CA ALA A 44 6.91 7.43 29.01
C ALA A 44 6.71 7.01 27.53
N ASP A 45 7.52 7.52 26.59
CA ASP A 45 7.27 7.36 25.15
C ASP A 45 7.85 6.08 24.53
N LEU A 46 8.51 5.21 25.31
CA LEU A 46 9.19 4.01 24.79
C LEU A 46 8.42 2.69 24.98
N GLU A 47 7.37 2.63 25.80
CA GLU A 47 6.65 1.37 26.09
C GLU A 47 5.27 1.21 25.43
N LEU A 48 4.73 2.24 24.77
CA LEU A 48 3.47 2.10 23.99
C LEU A 48 3.70 2.41 22.51
N GLY A 49 4.21 1.41 21.79
CA GLY A 49 4.39 1.43 20.34
C GLY A 49 3.11 1.42 19.49
N ASP A 50 1.95 1.79 20.04
CA ASP A 50 0.68 1.87 19.29
C ASP A 50 -0.23 3.07 19.67
N GLY A 51 0.23 3.96 20.56
CA GLY A 51 -0.65 4.95 21.20
C GLY A 51 -0.61 6.40 20.71
N VAL A 52 0.31 6.76 19.81
CA VAL A 52 0.37 8.15 19.30
C VAL A 52 -0.38 8.22 17.98
N GLU A 53 -1.58 8.82 17.95
CA GLU A 53 -2.11 9.42 16.73
C GLU A 53 -1.21 10.62 16.36
N ALA A 54 -0.07 10.33 15.76
CA ALA A 54 0.86 11.35 15.28
C ALA A 54 0.35 11.87 13.94
N ALA A 55 0.24 13.19 13.84
CA ALA A 55 -0.30 13.99 12.74
C ALA A 55 -0.04 13.44 11.33
N ASN A 56 -0.87 13.82 10.35
CA ASN A 56 -0.73 13.58 8.91
C ASN A 56 0.64 14.05 8.34
N VAL A 57 1.74 13.39 8.71
CA VAL A 57 3.09 13.63 8.22
C VAL A 57 3.46 12.39 7.39
N GLY A 58 3.48 12.53 6.07
CA GLY A 58 3.87 11.41 5.22
C GLY A 58 4.35 11.86 3.86
N PHE A 59 3.45 12.31 2.98
CA PHE A 59 3.83 12.58 1.60
C PHE A 59 4.47 13.95 1.38
N ARG A 60 3.98 15.01 2.02
CA ARG A 60 4.47 16.39 1.78
C ARG A 60 5.97 16.54 2.08
N ARG A 61 6.48 15.82 3.07
CA ARG A 61 7.90 15.86 3.45
C ARG A 61 8.77 15.06 2.49
N VAL A 62 8.29 13.90 2.02
CA VAL A 62 8.94 13.14 0.94
C VAL A 62 9.02 13.96 -0.35
N PHE A 63 7.95 14.67 -0.71
CA PHE A 63 7.96 15.60 -1.84
C PHE A 63 8.91 16.79 -1.63
N SER A 64 9.13 17.23 -0.39
CA SER A 64 10.13 18.27 -0.10
C SER A 64 11.56 17.81 -0.39
N LEU A 65 11.87 16.51 -0.23
CA LEU A 65 13.17 15.94 -0.62
C LEU A 65 13.37 15.89 -2.14
N ALA A 66 12.28 15.88 -2.91
CA ALA A 66 12.28 15.88 -4.37
C ALA A 66 12.40 17.28 -5.00
N LYS A 67 12.27 18.37 -4.22
CA LYS A 67 12.37 19.77 -4.69
C LYS A 67 13.56 20.04 -5.63
N PRO A 68 14.79 19.55 -5.38
CA PRO A 68 15.94 19.83 -6.24
C PRO A 68 15.85 19.22 -7.64
N ASP A 69 15.02 18.19 -7.84
CA ASP A 69 14.79 17.54 -9.14
C ASP A 69 13.40 17.86 -9.72
N ALA A 70 12.68 18.82 -9.15
CA ALA A 70 11.33 19.18 -9.57
C ALA A 70 11.25 19.51 -11.07
N GLY A 71 12.27 20.17 -11.64
CA GLY A 71 12.32 20.48 -13.07
C GLY A 71 12.28 19.23 -13.96
N LYS A 72 13.03 18.18 -13.60
CA LYS A 72 13.04 16.90 -14.35
C LYS A 72 11.72 16.15 -14.21
N LEU A 73 11.11 16.23 -13.02
CA LEU A 73 9.79 15.64 -12.77
C LEU A 73 8.68 16.36 -13.56
N VAL A 74 8.74 17.68 -13.70
CA VAL A 74 7.80 18.45 -14.54
C VAL A 74 7.90 18.03 -16.00
N VAL A 75 9.12 17.96 -16.55
CA VAL A 75 9.34 17.46 -17.92
C VAL A 75 8.83 16.02 -18.06
N GLY A 76 9.08 15.17 -17.07
CA GLY A 76 8.56 13.80 -17.02
C GLY A 76 7.03 13.75 -17.01
N THR A 77 6.35 14.65 -16.31
CA THR A 77 4.89 14.74 -16.27
C THR A 77 4.31 15.23 -17.60
N ILE A 78 4.97 16.18 -18.28
CA ILE A 78 4.55 16.61 -19.63
C ILE A 78 4.70 15.45 -20.63
N ALA A 79 5.83 14.73 -20.58
CA ALA A 79 6.04 13.54 -21.40
C ALA A 79 5.00 12.44 -21.08
N LEU A 80 4.59 12.31 -19.82
CA LEU A 80 3.52 11.42 -19.38
C LEU A 80 2.18 11.78 -20.02
N LEU A 81 1.80 13.07 -20.00
CA LEU A 81 0.54 13.51 -20.62
C LEU A 81 0.52 13.19 -22.11
N ILE A 82 1.59 13.53 -22.83
CA ILE A 82 1.71 13.25 -24.27
C ILE A 82 1.63 11.74 -24.53
N ALA A 83 2.37 10.93 -23.76
CA ALA A 83 2.33 9.47 -23.88
C ALA A 83 0.92 8.90 -23.63
N SER A 84 0.24 9.33 -22.56
CA SER A 84 -1.12 8.91 -22.23
C SER A 84 -2.11 9.28 -23.35
N THR A 85 -2.01 10.49 -23.90
CA THR A 85 -2.85 10.90 -25.04
C THR A 85 -2.57 10.05 -26.28
N SER A 86 -1.29 9.79 -26.61
CA SER A 86 -0.91 8.92 -27.73
C SER A 86 -1.47 7.51 -27.59
N SER A 87 -1.45 6.92 -26.39
CA SER A 87 -2.00 5.58 -26.16
C SER A 87 -3.51 5.50 -26.39
N ILE A 88 -4.25 6.56 -26.06
CA ILE A 88 -5.71 6.62 -26.25
C ILE A 88 -6.07 6.88 -27.72
N LEU A 89 -5.23 7.57 -28.48
CA LEU A 89 -5.50 7.78 -29.90
C LEU A 89 -5.52 6.48 -30.72
N ILE A 90 -4.84 5.43 -30.27
CA ILE A 90 -4.76 4.14 -30.99
C ILE A 90 -6.15 3.52 -31.21
N PRO A 91 -7.00 3.31 -30.19
CA PRO A 91 -8.39 2.90 -30.37
C PRO A 91 -9.18 3.77 -31.37
N LYS A 92 -9.01 5.09 -31.33
CA LYS A 92 -9.70 6.03 -32.25
C LYS A 92 -9.38 5.72 -33.71
N PHE A 93 -8.09 5.62 -34.00
CA PHE A 93 -7.63 5.36 -35.37
C PHE A 93 -7.99 3.94 -35.82
N GLY A 94 -7.95 2.96 -34.90
CA GLY A 94 -8.45 1.61 -35.16
C GLY A 94 -9.93 1.59 -35.58
N GLY A 95 -10.78 2.35 -34.88
CA GLY A 95 -12.19 2.52 -35.27
C GLY A 95 -12.37 3.21 -36.62
N MET A 96 -11.59 4.26 -36.90
CA MET A 96 -11.63 4.93 -38.21
C MET A 96 -11.28 3.98 -39.35
N ILE A 97 -10.27 3.12 -39.18
CA ILE A 97 -9.92 2.09 -40.17
C ILE A 97 -11.08 1.13 -40.39
N ILE A 98 -11.72 0.67 -39.31
CA ILE A 98 -12.89 -0.21 -39.41
C ILE A 98 -14.03 0.47 -40.16
N ASP A 99 -14.29 1.75 -39.90
CA ASP A 99 -15.32 2.51 -40.62
C ASP A 99 -15.00 2.71 -42.10
N ILE A 100 -13.72 2.89 -42.47
CA ILE A 100 -13.29 2.98 -43.87
C ILE A 100 -13.48 1.63 -44.58
N VAL A 101 -13.07 0.52 -43.94
CA VAL A 101 -13.15 -0.83 -44.50
C VAL A 101 -14.58 -1.36 -44.55
N SER A 102 -15.46 -0.91 -43.65
CA SER A 102 -16.86 -1.37 -43.59
C SER A 102 -17.79 -0.64 -44.57
N ARG A 103 -17.30 0.32 -45.35
CA ARG A 103 -18.08 0.97 -46.43
C ARG A 103 -18.22 0.02 -47.62
N ASP A 104 -19.39 0.02 -48.27
CA ASP A 104 -19.64 -0.78 -49.47
C ASP A 104 -18.86 -0.17 -50.65
N ILE A 105 -17.66 -0.69 -50.92
CA ILE A 105 -16.80 -0.22 -52.01
C ILE A 105 -17.27 -0.88 -53.30
N ARG A 106 -18.00 -0.12 -54.13
CA ARG A 106 -18.58 -0.64 -55.39
C ARG A 106 -17.76 -0.28 -56.63
N THR A 107 -16.88 0.72 -56.55
CA THR A 107 -16.10 1.19 -57.69
C THR A 107 -14.58 1.10 -57.44
N PRO A 108 -13.77 0.81 -58.48
CA PRO A 108 -12.30 0.75 -58.35
C PRO A 108 -11.65 2.10 -58.00
N ALA A 109 -12.34 3.22 -58.27
CA ALA A 109 -11.89 4.56 -57.86
C ALA A 109 -12.05 4.79 -56.34
N GLU A 110 -13.19 4.38 -55.76
CA GLU A 110 -13.41 4.42 -54.30
C GLU A 110 -12.47 3.48 -53.54
N GLN A 111 -12.05 2.38 -54.17
CA GLN A 111 -11.07 1.46 -53.58
C GLN A 111 -9.68 2.10 -53.46
N ALA A 112 -9.24 2.83 -54.48
CA ALA A 112 -7.96 3.55 -54.46
C ALA A 112 -7.97 4.68 -53.41
N GLU A 113 -9.07 5.45 -53.32
CA GLU A 113 -9.23 6.50 -52.32
C GLU A 113 -9.29 5.94 -50.89
N ALA A 114 -9.99 4.82 -50.68
CA ALA A 114 -10.02 4.13 -49.39
C ALA A 114 -8.64 3.59 -48.99
N LEU A 115 -7.86 3.04 -49.93
CA LEU A 115 -6.49 2.57 -49.68
C LEU A 115 -5.54 3.72 -49.33
N ASP A 116 -5.64 4.87 -50.00
CA ASP A 116 -4.84 6.04 -49.68
C ASP A 116 -5.24 6.66 -48.32
N ALA A 117 -6.53 6.70 -48.00
CA ALA A 117 -7.01 7.13 -46.69
C ALA A 117 -6.52 6.19 -45.56
N VAL A 118 -6.55 4.88 -45.78
CA VAL A 118 -6.00 3.88 -44.83
C VAL A 118 -4.49 4.05 -44.68
N LYS A 119 -3.76 4.21 -45.78
CA LYS A 119 -2.30 4.41 -45.75
C LYS A 119 -1.92 5.68 -44.97
N ASN A 120 -2.61 6.80 -45.20
CA ASN A 120 -2.39 8.03 -44.43
C ASN A 120 -2.73 7.84 -42.95
N THR A 121 -3.80 7.11 -42.65
CA THR A 121 -4.19 6.79 -41.25
C THR A 121 -3.13 5.91 -40.58
N ILE A 122 -2.60 4.91 -41.26
CA ILE A 122 -1.53 4.04 -40.75
C ILE A 122 -0.24 4.84 -40.51
N LEU A 123 0.15 5.72 -41.44
CA LEU A 123 1.32 6.59 -41.25
C LEU A 123 1.15 7.50 -40.03
N ALA A 124 -0.06 8.05 -39.82
CA ALA A 124 -0.37 8.83 -38.63
C ALA A 124 -0.29 7.99 -37.33
N ILE A 125 -0.82 6.76 -37.32
CA ILE A 125 -0.70 5.84 -36.17
C ILE A 125 0.76 5.55 -35.86
N VAL A 126 1.57 5.20 -36.87
CA VAL A 126 3.00 4.90 -36.69
C VAL A 126 3.72 6.10 -36.09
N LEU A 127 3.46 7.32 -36.60
CA LEU A 127 4.04 8.53 -36.05
C LEU A 127 3.63 8.77 -34.60
N VAL A 128 2.34 8.61 -34.26
CA VAL A 128 1.82 8.77 -32.90
C VAL A 128 2.41 7.72 -31.95
N VAL A 129 2.57 6.48 -32.40
CA VAL A 129 3.17 5.38 -31.61
C VAL A 129 4.65 5.63 -31.38
N VAL A 130 5.41 6.07 -32.39
CA VAL A 130 6.83 6.39 -32.25
C VAL A 130 7.02 7.55 -31.27
N VAL A 131 6.29 8.64 -31.45
CA VAL A 131 6.34 9.79 -30.53
C VAL A 131 5.91 9.39 -29.12
N GLY A 132 4.81 8.65 -28.99
CA GLY A 132 4.32 8.16 -27.69
C GLY A 132 5.29 7.22 -26.98
N SER A 133 5.97 6.35 -27.73
CA SER A 133 6.98 5.42 -27.19
C SER A 133 8.23 6.17 -26.71
N LEU A 134 8.70 7.16 -27.47
CA LEU A 134 9.80 8.04 -27.07
C LEU A 134 9.44 8.82 -25.80
N CYS A 135 8.25 9.39 -25.72
CA CYS A 135 7.76 10.08 -24.52
C CYS A 135 7.64 9.13 -23.32
N THR A 136 7.18 7.89 -23.54
CA THR A 136 7.08 6.87 -22.49
C THR A 136 8.46 6.48 -21.95
N ALA A 137 9.44 6.29 -22.84
CA ALA A 137 10.81 6.00 -22.46
C ALA A 137 11.44 7.17 -21.69
N LEU A 138 11.24 8.40 -22.17
CA LEU A 138 11.73 9.61 -21.52
C LEU A 138 11.13 9.77 -20.11
N ARG A 139 9.81 9.59 -19.98
CA ARG A 139 9.12 9.58 -18.67
C ARG A 139 9.73 8.53 -17.75
N ALA A 140 9.83 7.28 -18.20
CA ALA A 140 10.34 6.18 -17.39
C ALA A 140 11.77 6.45 -16.90
N TRP A 141 12.64 6.96 -17.78
CA TRP A 141 14.00 7.32 -17.45
C TRP A 141 14.10 8.48 -16.46
N LEU A 142 13.35 9.57 -16.68
CA LEU A 142 13.37 10.74 -15.80
C LEU A 142 12.85 10.41 -14.39
N PHE A 143 11.74 9.68 -14.29
CA PHE A 143 11.21 9.23 -13.00
C PHE A 143 12.16 8.23 -12.31
N ALA A 144 12.71 7.25 -13.03
CA ALA A 144 13.66 6.30 -12.44
C ALA A 144 14.93 7.01 -11.93
N SER A 145 15.51 7.92 -12.72
CA SER A 145 16.71 8.67 -12.33
C SER A 145 16.45 9.58 -11.11
N ALA A 146 15.30 10.27 -11.08
CA ALA A 146 14.91 11.07 -9.92
C ALA A 146 14.73 10.20 -8.67
N SER A 147 14.17 9.00 -8.81
CA SER A 147 13.93 8.08 -7.69
C SER A 147 15.22 7.66 -6.99
N GLU A 148 16.27 7.33 -7.76
CA GLU A 148 17.57 6.93 -7.22
C GLU A 148 18.26 8.10 -6.51
N ARG A 149 18.18 9.31 -7.06
CA ARG A 149 18.75 10.52 -6.44
C ARG A 149 18.08 10.87 -5.11
N VAL A 150 16.76 10.69 -5.02
CA VAL A 150 15.99 10.94 -3.79
C VAL A 150 16.35 9.91 -2.72
N VAL A 151 16.48 8.63 -3.06
CA VAL A 151 16.89 7.60 -2.09
C VAL A 151 18.32 7.76 -1.63
N ALA A 152 19.25 8.07 -2.54
CA ALA A 152 20.64 8.30 -2.15
C ALA A 152 20.72 9.43 -1.09
N ARG A 153 19.98 10.52 -1.29
CA ARG A 153 19.87 11.61 -0.30
C ARG A 153 19.20 11.16 1.00
N LEU A 154 18.11 10.41 0.91
CA LEU A 154 17.41 9.92 2.10
C LEU A 154 18.31 9.01 2.94
N ARG A 155 19.02 8.08 2.30
CA ARG A 155 19.96 7.17 2.96
C ARG A 155 21.15 7.92 3.56
N ASN A 156 21.75 8.86 2.83
CA ASN A 156 22.84 9.67 3.36
C ASN A 156 22.41 10.50 4.58
N ASN A 157 21.24 11.14 4.51
CA ASN A 157 20.70 11.93 5.61
C ASN A 157 20.36 11.04 6.81
N LEU A 158 19.69 9.91 6.59
CA LEU A 158 19.31 8.98 7.65
C LEU A 158 20.55 8.37 8.32
N PHE A 159 21.53 7.91 7.54
CA PHE A 159 22.77 7.37 8.07
C PHE A 159 23.56 8.43 8.86
N SER A 160 23.70 9.64 8.30
CA SER A 160 24.35 10.76 8.99
C SER A 160 23.61 11.15 10.26
N HIS A 161 22.28 11.04 10.29
CA HIS A 161 21.51 11.33 11.49
C HIS A 161 21.66 10.25 12.55
N LEU A 162 21.64 8.97 12.15
CA LEU A 162 21.77 7.82 13.03
C LEU A 162 23.13 7.73 13.70
N ILE A 163 24.23 7.94 12.96
CA ILE A 163 25.59 7.87 13.52
C ILE A 163 25.85 8.94 14.58
N ASN A 164 25.05 10.00 14.59
CA ASN A 164 25.15 11.11 15.52
C ASN A 164 24.19 11.00 16.73
N GLN A 165 23.52 9.86 16.90
CA GLN A 165 22.69 9.59 18.08
C GLN A 165 23.54 9.14 19.27
N GLU A 166 23.00 9.29 20.48
CA GLU A 166 23.66 8.85 21.70
C GLU A 166 23.78 7.32 21.81
N ILE A 167 24.76 6.84 22.58
CA ILE A 167 24.97 5.39 22.78
C ILE A 167 23.73 4.70 23.36
N ALA A 168 23.00 5.38 24.26
CA ALA A 168 21.78 4.86 24.88
C ALA A 168 20.67 4.53 23.87
N PHE A 169 20.67 5.15 22.69
CA PHE A 169 19.76 4.80 21.61
C PHE A 169 20.08 3.43 21.01
N PHE A 170 21.37 3.13 20.86
CA PHE A 170 21.85 1.85 20.33
C PHE A 170 21.75 0.71 21.34
N ASP A 171 21.70 1.02 22.64
CA ASP A 171 21.44 0.02 23.69
C ASP A 171 19.99 -0.49 23.65
N VAL A 172 19.03 0.38 23.29
CA VAL A 172 17.60 0.04 23.22
C VAL A 172 17.20 -0.47 21.83
N THR A 173 17.81 0.06 20.76
CA THR A 173 17.40 -0.23 19.38
C THR A 173 18.30 -1.30 18.76
N ARG A 174 17.70 -2.41 18.31
CA ARG A 174 18.46 -3.49 17.66
C ARG A 174 19.07 -3.03 16.34
N THR A 175 20.34 -3.34 16.11
CA THR A 175 21.05 -3.00 14.86
C THR A 175 20.34 -3.54 13.60
N GLY A 176 19.73 -4.72 13.69
CA GLY A 176 18.95 -5.31 12.59
C GLY A 176 17.73 -4.48 12.18
N GLU A 177 17.08 -3.83 13.15
CA GLU A 177 15.95 -2.95 12.89
C GLU A 177 16.40 -1.66 12.18
N LEU A 178 17.52 -1.07 12.60
CA LEU A 178 18.10 0.10 11.95
C LEU A 178 18.49 -0.20 10.50
N LEU A 179 19.06 -1.38 10.25
CA LEU A 179 19.42 -1.82 8.90
C LEU A 179 18.19 -2.02 8.00
N SER A 180 17.15 -2.67 8.51
CA SER A 180 15.87 -2.82 7.78
C SER A 180 15.26 -1.45 7.47
N ARG A 181 15.20 -0.52 8.43
CA ARG A 181 14.71 0.85 8.18
C ARG A 181 15.56 1.60 7.14
N LEU A 182 16.89 1.48 7.20
CA LEU A 182 17.80 2.14 6.26
C LEU A 182 17.72 1.54 4.84
N SER A 183 17.51 0.23 4.70
CA SER A 183 17.50 -0.46 3.41
C SER A 183 16.10 -0.62 2.82
N GLU A 184 15.20 -1.27 3.55
CA GLU A 184 13.86 -1.69 3.10
C GLU A 184 12.87 -0.53 3.13
N ASP A 185 12.73 0.18 4.26
CA ASP A 185 11.75 1.27 4.37
C ASP A 185 12.09 2.42 3.42
N THR A 186 13.38 2.77 3.26
CA THR A 186 13.79 3.79 2.28
C THR A 186 13.48 3.36 0.84
N GLN A 187 13.61 2.07 0.51
CA GLN A 187 13.27 1.54 -0.81
C GLN A 187 11.75 1.56 -1.05
N VAL A 188 10.94 1.22 -0.04
CA VAL A 188 9.48 1.32 -0.13
C VAL A 188 9.05 2.77 -0.39
N ILE A 189 9.66 3.73 0.32
CA ILE A 189 9.42 5.17 0.11
C ILE A 189 9.82 5.59 -1.32
N LYS A 190 10.96 5.10 -1.84
CA LYS A 190 11.40 5.33 -3.24
C LYS A 190 10.31 5.01 -4.24
N ASN A 191 9.84 3.76 -4.16
CA ASN A 191 8.93 3.17 -5.11
C ASN A 191 7.59 3.89 -5.04
N ALA A 192 7.14 4.26 -3.85
CA ALA A 192 5.90 4.98 -3.67
C ALA A 192 5.94 6.42 -4.16
N ALA A 193 6.99 7.16 -3.81
CA ALA A 193 7.10 8.58 -4.13
C ALA A 193 7.30 8.83 -5.63
N THR A 194 7.90 7.86 -6.35
CA THR A 194 8.31 8.08 -7.74
C THR A 194 7.61 7.13 -8.70
N THR A 195 7.87 5.82 -8.61
CA THR A 195 7.34 4.83 -9.56
C THR A 195 5.82 4.71 -9.48
N ASN A 196 5.29 4.46 -8.28
CA ASN A 196 3.86 4.32 -8.05
C ASN A 196 3.11 5.63 -8.29
N LEU A 197 3.72 6.77 -7.95
CA LEU A 197 3.14 8.07 -8.26
C LEU A 197 3.07 8.29 -9.77
N SER A 198 4.14 8.00 -10.51
CA SER A 198 4.15 8.13 -11.96
C SER A 198 3.13 7.20 -12.62
N GLU A 199 3.01 5.98 -12.11
CA GLU A 199 2.00 5.00 -12.51
C GLU A 199 0.58 5.49 -12.21
N ALA A 200 0.36 6.07 -11.02
CA ALA A 200 -0.92 6.61 -10.62
C ALA A 200 -1.33 7.79 -11.49
N LEU A 201 -0.40 8.73 -11.75
CA LEU A 201 -0.64 9.86 -12.64
C LEU A 201 -0.97 9.39 -14.07
N ARG A 202 -0.24 8.39 -14.58
CA ARG A 202 -0.54 7.81 -15.91
C ARG A 202 -1.93 7.21 -15.94
N ASN A 203 -2.24 6.31 -15.02
CA ASN A 203 -3.53 5.62 -15.00
C ASN A 203 -4.70 6.57 -14.73
N LEU A 204 -4.50 7.61 -13.91
CA LEU A 204 -5.50 8.65 -13.68
C LEU A 204 -5.74 9.48 -14.95
N THR A 205 -4.66 9.92 -15.61
CA THR A 205 -4.75 10.66 -16.88
C THR A 205 -5.42 9.82 -17.95
N THR A 206 -5.01 8.56 -18.09
CA THR A 206 -5.59 7.61 -19.06
C THR A 206 -7.06 7.35 -18.77
N ALA A 207 -7.45 7.20 -17.50
CA ALA A 207 -8.85 7.04 -17.12
C ALA A 207 -9.68 8.28 -17.45
N LEU A 208 -9.20 9.48 -17.12
CA LEU A 208 -9.91 10.74 -17.37
C LEU A 208 -10.10 11.00 -18.87
N ILE A 209 -9.02 10.90 -19.65
CA ILE A 209 -9.06 11.08 -21.10
C ILE A 209 -9.92 9.97 -21.73
N GLY A 210 -9.75 8.72 -21.31
CA GLY A 210 -10.53 7.58 -21.84
C GLY A 210 -12.02 7.73 -21.60
N VAL A 211 -12.44 8.14 -20.40
CA VAL A 211 -13.85 8.43 -20.08
C VAL A 211 -14.38 9.59 -20.93
N ALA A 212 -13.60 10.65 -21.13
CA ALA A 212 -14.00 11.76 -22.00
C ALA A 212 -14.25 11.31 -23.46
N PHE A 213 -13.39 10.46 -24.01
CA PHE A 213 -13.59 9.87 -25.34
C PHE A 213 -14.79 8.92 -25.40
N MET A 214 -15.04 8.14 -24.34
CA MET A 214 -16.24 7.29 -24.24
C MET A 214 -17.53 8.11 -24.29
N PHE A 215 -17.59 9.21 -23.52
CA PHE A 215 -18.72 10.14 -23.54
C PHE A 215 -18.92 10.79 -24.92
N SER A 216 -17.83 11.15 -25.59
CA SER A 216 -17.88 11.70 -26.95
C SER A 216 -18.38 10.69 -27.98
N SER A 217 -18.18 9.39 -27.77
CA SER A 217 -18.61 8.34 -28.70
C SER A 217 -20.08 7.98 -28.51
N SER A 218 -20.50 7.70 -27.28
CA SER A 218 -21.92 7.45 -26.96
C SER A 218 -22.18 7.62 -25.47
N TRP A 219 -22.94 8.64 -25.12
CA TRP A 219 -23.32 8.91 -23.73
C TRP A 219 -24.20 7.78 -23.14
N LYS A 220 -25.04 7.13 -23.95
CA LYS A 220 -25.92 6.03 -23.51
C LYS A 220 -25.12 4.80 -23.06
N LEU A 221 -24.14 4.38 -23.87
CA LEU A 221 -23.26 3.26 -23.54
C LEU A 221 -22.35 3.59 -22.35
N THR A 222 -21.88 4.84 -22.26
CA THR A 222 -21.03 5.29 -21.16
C THR A 222 -21.77 5.27 -19.83
N LEU A 223 -23.03 5.73 -19.78
CA LEU A 223 -23.85 5.66 -18.57
C LEU A 223 -24.10 4.22 -18.13
N LEU A 224 -24.37 3.32 -19.07
CA LEU A 224 -24.54 1.90 -18.77
C LEU A 224 -23.26 1.32 -18.14
N ALA A 225 -22.10 1.59 -18.74
CA ALA A 225 -20.81 1.14 -18.20
C ALA A 225 -20.53 1.75 -16.81
N LEU A 226 -20.84 3.03 -16.63
CA LEU A 226 -20.63 3.73 -15.35
C LEU A 226 -21.56 3.21 -14.25
N ALA A 227 -22.76 2.74 -14.59
CA ALA A 227 -23.70 2.15 -13.63
C ALA A 227 -23.25 0.77 -13.10
N VAL A 228 -22.44 0.03 -13.85
CA VAL A 228 -21.88 -1.26 -13.42
C VAL A 228 -20.80 -1.08 -12.34
N VAL A 229 -20.02 0.01 -12.42
CA VAL A 229 -18.92 0.30 -11.48
C VAL A 229 -19.35 0.35 -10.01
N PRO A 230 -20.39 1.10 -9.59
CA PRO A 230 -20.81 1.16 -8.19
C PRO A 230 -21.33 -0.19 -7.68
N ILE A 231 -22.02 -0.97 -8.52
CA ILE A 231 -22.53 -2.31 -8.16
C ILE A 231 -21.37 -3.24 -7.79
N ILE A 232 -20.34 -3.29 -8.65
CA ILE A 232 -19.12 -4.07 -8.38
C ILE A 232 -18.40 -3.53 -7.14
N SER A 233 -18.33 -2.20 -6.98
CA SER A 233 -17.63 -1.57 -5.86
C SER A 233 -18.23 -1.92 -4.51
N VAL A 234 -19.56 -1.97 -4.41
CA VAL A 234 -20.27 -2.39 -3.17
C VAL A 234 -19.98 -3.85 -2.86
N ALA A 235 -20.05 -4.73 -3.86
CA ALA A 235 -19.75 -6.15 -3.68
C ALA A 235 -18.30 -6.39 -3.21
N VAL A 236 -17.34 -5.69 -3.81
CA VAL A 236 -15.92 -5.74 -3.42
C VAL A 236 -15.71 -5.23 -1.99
N ARG A 237 -16.42 -4.17 -1.59
CA ARG A 237 -16.31 -3.59 -0.24
C ARG A 237 -16.78 -4.56 0.83
N GLU A 238 -17.96 -5.14 0.68
CA GLU A 238 -18.50 -6.08 1.68
C GLU A 238 -17.65 -7.36 1.76
N PHE A 239 -17.24 -7.90 0.61
CA PHE A 239 -16.32 -9.03 0.59
C PHE A 239 -14.97 -8.71 1.24
N GLY A 240 -14.42 -7.52 0.97
CA GLY A 240 -13.14 -7.08 1.54
C GLY A 240 -13.16 -6.94 3.07
N ARG A 241 -14.31 -6.55 3.65
CA ARG A 241 -14.48 -6.52 5.12
C ARG A 241 -14.45 -7.93 5.69
N TYR A 242 -15.26 -8.83 5.14
CA TYR A 242 -15.32 -10.22 5.58
C TYR A 242 -13.96 -10.94 5.44
N LEU A 243 -13.25 -10.68 4.34
CA LEU A 243 -11.92 -11.25 4.11
C LEU A 243 -10.89 -10.73 5.13
N ARG A 244 -11.00 -9.47 5.55
CA ARG A 244 -10.11 -8.89 6.55
C ARG A 244 -10.28 -9.56 7.91
N ASP A 245 -11.52 -9.75 8.35
CA ASP A 245 -11.83 -10.42 9.62
C ASP A 245 -11.29 -11.85 9.63
N LEU A 246 -11.49 -12.58 8.53
CA LEU A 246 -10.98 -13.94 8.38
C LEU A 246 -9.44 -13.97 8.34
N SER A 247 -8.81 -13.00 7.68
CA SER A 247 -7.35 -12.86 7.66
C SER A 247 -6.78 -12.59 9.06
N HIS A 248 -7.44 -11.76 9.87
CA HIS A 248 -7.05 -11.53 11.26
C HIS A 248 -7.18 -12.80 12.10
N ALA A 249 -8.26 -13.57 11.94
CA ALA A 249 -8.42 -14.85 12.63
C ALA A 249 -7.32 -15.85 12.24
N THR A 250 -6.99 -15.97 10.95
CA THR A 250 -5.90 -16.85 10.48
C THR A 250 -4.55 -16.41 11.04
N GLN A 251 -4.27 -15.10 11.09
CA GLN A 251 -3.03 -14.56 11.68
C GLN A 251 -2.95 -14.79 13.19
N ALA A 252 -4.06 -14.61 13.91
CA ALA A 252 -4.11 -14.87 15.35
C ALA A 252 -3.85 -16.35 15.67
N ALA A 253 -4.46 -17.27 14.92
CA ALA A 253 -4.20 -18.71 15.06
C ALA A 253 -2.74 -19.07 14.77
N ALA A 254 -2.14 -18.47 13.73
CA ALA A 254 -0.73 -18.65 13.42
C ALA A 254 0.20 -18.10 14.51
N ALA A 255 -0.15 -16.97 15.13
CA ALA A 255 0.61 -16.40 16.24
C ALA A 255 0.61 -17.31 17.48
N VAL A 256 -0.52 -17.95 17.78
CA VAL A 256 -0.61 -18.95 18.86
C VAL A 256 0.30 -20.15 18.57
N ALA A 257 0.31 -20.67 17.34
CA ALA A 257 1.21 -21.76 16.97
C ALA A 257 2.69 -21.34 17.08
N ALA A 258 3.03 -20.11 16.66
CA ALA A 258 4.38 -19.56 16.79
C ALA A 258 4.81 -19.43 18.26
N SER A 259 3.92 -18.96 19.14
CA SER A 259 4.17 -18.86 20.58
C SER A 259 4.49 -20.23 21.21
N ILE A 260 3.73 -21.27 20.85
CA ILE A 260 4.00 -22.65 21.34
C ILE A 260 5.37 -23.15 20.86
N ALA A 261 5.73 -22.85 19.62
CA ALA A 261 7.05 -23.21 19.09
C ALA A 261 8.17 -22.47 19.83
N GLU A 262 7.99 -21.17 20.10
CA GLU A 262 8.93 -20.35 20.85
C GLU A 262 9.12 -20.87 22.28
N GLU A 263 8.03 -21.19 22.99
CA GLU A 263 8.08 -21.80 24.33
C GLU A 263 8.80 -23.16 24.30
N SER A 264 8.47 -24.01 23.32
CA SER A 264 9.05 -25.35 23.19
C SER A 264 10.56 -25.29 22.88
N PHE A 265 11.00 -24.35 22.04
CA PHE A 265 12.42 -24.17 21.72
C PHE A 265 13.18 -23.50 22.86
N GLY A 266 12.59 -22.50 23.51
CA GLY A 266 13.17 -21.83 24.67
C GLY A 266 13.37 -22.80 25.85
N ALA A 267 12.40 -23.69 26.08
CA ALA A 267 12.42 -24.70 27.14
C ALA A 267 12.85 -26.10 26.65
N ILE A 268 13.65 -26.21 25.58
CA ILE A 268 13.99 -27.50 24.96
C ILE A 268 14.63 -28.50 25.94
N ARG A 269 15.42 -28.01 26.90
CA ARG A 269 16.02 -28.87 27.95
C ARG A 269 14.96 -29.50 28.84
N THR A 270 13.91 -28.75 29.19
CA THR A 270 12.78 -29.23 29.98
C THR A 270 11.96 -30.25 29.19
N VAL A 271 11.67 -29.98 27.92
CA VAL A 271 10.93 -30.93 27.06
C VAL A 271 11.67 -32.27 26.97
N ARG A 272 13.00 -32.24 26.79
CA ARG A 272 13.85 -33.44 26.77
C ARG A 272 13.94 -34.14 28.13
N SER A 273 14.04 -33.39 29.23
CA SER A 273 14.17 -34.00 30.57
C SER A 273 12.91 -34.77 31.00
N PHE A 274 11.74 -34.37 30.50
CA PHE A 274 10.47 -35.06 30.73
C PHE A 274 10.07 -36.03 29.60
N ALA A 275 10.91 -36.21 28.57
CA ALA A 275 10.63 -37.05 27.39
C ALA A 275 9.26 -36.75 26.72
N GLN A 276 8.91 -35.46 26.61
CA GLN A 276 7.62 -34.97 26.08
C GLN A 276 7.71 -34.45 24.63
N GLU A 277 8.67 -34.92 23.83
CA GLU A 277 8.84 -34.45 22.44
C GLU A 277 7.61 -34.76 21.57
N SER A 278 7.06 -35.97 21.69
CA SER A 278 5.86 -36.38 20.95
C SER A 278 4.64 -35.52 21.32
N TYR A 279 4.51 -35.13 22.58
CA TYR A 279 3.44 -34.24 23.05
C TYR A 279 3.60 -32.83 22.44
N ALA A 280 4.81 -32.27 22.48
CA ALA A 280 5.08 -30.96 21.89
C ALA A 280 4.80 -30.94 20.37
N ILE A 281 5.19 -32.00 19.65
CA ILE A 281 4.89 -32.17 18.22
C ILE A 281 3.38 -32.24 17.98
N SER A 282 2.65 -33.04 18.77
CA SER A 282 1.20 -33.18 18.62
C SER A 282 0.46 -31.87 18.91
N ASN A 283 0.84 -31.16 19.97
CA ASN A 283 0.23 -29.89 20.36
C ASN A 283 0.43 -28.82 19.27
N TYR A 284 1.65 -28.71 18.74
CA TYR A 284 1.93 -27.82 17.61
C TYR A 284 1.13 -28.21 16.35
N SER A 285 1.09 -29.50 16.03
CA SER A 285 0.33 -30.03 14.88
C SER A 285 -1.16 -29.70 14.96
N GLU A 286 -1.77 -29.79 16.15
CA GLU A 286 -3.17 -29.43 16.37
C GLU A 286 -3.45 -27.96 16.04
N LYS A 287 -2.59 -27.05 16.51
CA LYS A 287 -2.73 -25.60 16.25
C LYS A 287 -2.44 -25.21 14.81
N VAL A 288 -1.51 -25.91 14.16
CA VAL A 288 -1.30 -25.76 12.71
C VAL A 288 -2.53 -26.23 11.93
N ASN A 289 -3.18 -27.32 12.36
CA ASN A 289 -4.37 -27.83 11.69
C ASN A 289 -5.58 -26.88 11.86
N GLU A 290 -5.69 -26.20 13.00
CA GLU A 290 -6.65 -25.11 13.21
C GLU A 290 -6.40 -23.95 12.23
N THR A 291 -5.14 -23.52 12.11
CA THR A 291 -4.72 -22.49 11.14
C THR A 291 -5.01 -22.93 9.70
N LEU A 292 -4.77 -24.20 9.36
CA LEU A 292 -5.06 -24.78 8.05
C LEU A 292 -6.56 -24.72 7.73
N ARG A 293 -7.44 -25.08 8.67
CA ARG A 293 -8.89 -25.03 8.46
C ARG A 293 -9.38 -23.61 8.16
N LEU A 294 -8.88 -22.61 8.90
CA LEU A 294 -9.18 -21.21 8.64
C LEU A 294 -8.63 -20.75 7.29
N GLY A 295 -7.37 -21.12 6.98
CA GLY A 295 -6.73 -20.81 5.71
C GLY A 295 -7.44 -21.43 4.49
N LEU A 296 -7.91 -22.68 4.58
CA LEU A 296 -8.68 -23.33 3.52
C LEU A 296 -10.05 -22.67 3.31
N ARG A 297 -10.70 -22.24 4.39
CA ARG A 297 -11.95 -21.45 4.29
C ARG A 297 -11.70 -20.12 3.60
N GLN A 298 -10.61 -19.44 3.96
CA GLN A 298 -10.19 -18.18 3.32
C GLN A 298 -9.88 -18.39 1.84
N ALA A 299 -9.10 -19.42 1.49
CA ALA A 299 -8.74 -19.74 0.11
C ALA A 299 -9.97 -20.03 -0.75
N ARG A 300 -10.95 -20.78 -0.22
CA ARG A 300 -12.21 -21.08 -0.93
C ARG A 300 -13.00 -19.81 -1.22
N LEU A 301 -13.14 -18.92 -0.24
CA LEU A 301 -13.86 -17.66 -0.39
C LEU A 301 -13.18 -16.74 -1.40
N VAL A 302 -11.86 -16.62 -1.32
CA VAL A 302 -11.05 -15.84 -2.26
C VAL A 302 -11.18 -16.40 -3.68
N GLY A 303 -11.07 -17.73 -3.85
CA GLY A 303 -11.22 -18.38 -5.15
C GLY A 303 -12.61 -18.16 -5.76
N LEU A 304 -13.68 -18.34 -4.97
CA LEU A 304 -15.06 -18.11 -5.42
C LEU A 304 -15.28 -16.64 -5.81
N PHE A 305 -14.73 -15.71 -5.03
CA PHE A 305 -14.85 -14.28 -5.30
C PHE A 305 -14.10 -13.85 -6.56
N PHE A 306 -12.85 -14.29 -6.76
CA PHE A 306 -12.12 -13.99 -7.99
C PHE A 306 -12.78 -14.60 -9.22
N GLY A 307 -13.30 -15.83 -9.11
CA GLY A 307 -14.08 -16.46 -10.18
C GLY A 307 -15.36 -15.68 -10.49
N GLY A 308 -16.12 -15.28 -9.46
CA GLY A 308 -17.33 -14.48 -9.61
C GLY A 308 -17.05 -13.09 -10.19
N LEU A 309 -15.98 -12.43 -9.77
CA LEU A 309 -15.56 -11.13 -10.29
C LEU A 309 -15.13 -11.23 -11.76
N ASN A 310 -14.39 -12.29 -12.13
CA ASN A 310 -13.99 -12.53 -13.52
C ASN A 310 -15.21 -12.80 -14.42
N ALA A 311 -16.15 -13.62 -13.94
CA ALA A 311 -17.40 -13.88 -14.64
C ALA A 311 -18.25 -12.61 -14.80
N ALA A 312 -18.42 -11.82 -13.74
CA ALA A 312 -19.14 -10.55 -13.77
C ALA A 312 -18.48 -9.54 -14.72
N SER A 313 -17.15 -9.44 -14.71
CA SER A 313 -16.40 -8.59 -15.63
C SER A 313 -16.61 -9.02 -17.07
N THR A 314 -16.49 -10.31 -17.38
CA THR A 314 -16.68 -10.83 -18.75
C THR A 314 -18.13 -10.65 -19.22
N LEU A 315 -19.10 -10.92 -18.35
CA LEU A 315 -20.51 -10.73 -18.66
C LEU A 315 -20.84 -9.24 -18.90
N SER A 316 -20.22 -8.33 -18.14
CA SER A 316 -20.40 -6.89 -18.35
C SER A 316 -19.95 -6.44 -19.76
N VAL A 317 -18.85 -6.99 -20.27
CA VAL A 317 -18.37 -6.73 -21.64
C VAL A 317 -19.39 -7.24 -22.65
N ILE A 318 -19.93 -8.45 -22.46
CA ILE A 318 -20.94 -9.03 -23.35
C ILE A 318 -22.20 -8.14 -23.39
N ILE A 319 -22.69 -7.68 -22.24
CA ILE A 319 -23.86 -6.78 -22.15
C ILE A 319 -23.61 -5.49 -22.95
N VAL A 320 -22.43 -4.88 -22.78
CA VAL A 320 -22.04 -3.68 -23.52
C VAL A 320 -21.98 -3.94 -25.03
N VAL A 321 -21.45 -5.09 -25.45
CA VAL A 321 -21.37 -5.46 -26.87
C VAL A 321 -22.76 -5.68 -27.47
N VAL A 322 -23.65 -6.40 -26.78
CA VAL A 322 -25.02 -6.67 -27.26
C VAL A 322 -25.81 -5.37 -27.39
N TYR A 323 -25.76 -4.51 -26.37
CA TYR A 323 -26.44 -3.22 -26.43
C TYR A 323 -25.80 -2.29 -27.47
N GLY A 324 -24.48 -2.30 -27.61
CA GLY A 324 -23.75 -1.57 -28.64
C GLY A 324 -24.11 -2.01 -30.05
N ALA A 325 -24.22 -3.32 -30.29
CA ALA A 325 -24.66 -3.88 -31.57
C ALA A 325 -26.09 -3.44 -31.91
N TYR A 326 -26.99 -3.42 -30.92
CA TYR A 326 -28.35 -2.89 -31.09
C TYR A 326 -28.34 -1.41 -31.51
N LEU A 327 -27.49 -0.58 -30.89
CA LEU A 327 -27.32 0.83 -31.27
C LEU A 327 -26.77 1.01 -32.70
N THR A 328 -25.87 0.13 -33.13
CA THR A 328 -25.32 0.13 -34.50
C THR A 328 -26.40 -0.26 -35.52
N ILE A 329 -27.24 -1.25 -35.22
CA ILE A 329 -28.34 -1.68 -36.09
C ILE A 329 -29.38 -0.57 -36.29
N ILE A 330 -29.66 0.23 -35.25
CA ILE A 330 -30.57 1.39 -35.34
C ILE A 330 -29.94 2.57 -36.11
N GLY A 331 -28.66 2.48 -36.49
CA GLY A 331 -27.95 3.56 -37.19
C GLY A 331 -27.54 4.73 -36.29
N SER A 332 -27.61 4.56 -34.97
CA SER A 332 -27.21 5.60 -34.01
C SER A 332 -25.70 5.69 -33.79
N MET A 333 -24.94 4.68 -34.23
CA MET A 333 -23.49 4.59 -34.08
C MET A 333 -22.88 3.74 -35.20
N THR A 334 -21.65 4.04 -35.62
CA THR A 334 -20.92 3.23 -36.62
C THR A 334 -20.26 2.00 -35.98
N ALA A 335 -19.90 1.01 -36.79
CA ALA A 335 -19.18 -0.18 -36.31
C ALA A 335 -17.80 0.19 -35.73
N GLY A 336 -17.09 1.14 -36.34
CA GLY A 336 -15.81 1.66 -35.85
C GLY A 336 -15.92 2.42 -34.53
N ALA A 337 -17.01 3.19 -34.34
CA ALA A 337 -17.29 3.83 -33.05
C ALA A 337 -17.59 2.81 -31.95
N LEU A 338 -18.30 1.71 -32.26
CA LEU A 338 -18.50 0.60 -31.32
C LEU A 338 -17.17 -0.05 -30.90
N THR A 339 -16.32 -0.39 -31.87
CA THR A 339 -15.02 -1.02 -31.59
C THR A 339 -14.12 -0.08 -30.79
N SER A 340 -14.08 1.21 -31.16
CA SER A 340 -13.35 2.23 -30.39
C SER A 340 -13.84 2.28 -28.93
N PHE A 341 -15.16 2.30 -28.73
CA PHE A 341 -15.77 2.32 -27.40
C PHE A 341 -15.36 1.11 -26.56
N ILE A 342 -15.39 -0.09 -27.13
CA ILE A 342 -14.99 -1.33 -26.44
C ILE A 342 -13.51 -1.25 -26.03
N LEU A 343 -12.63 -0.84 -26.94
CA LEU A 343 -11.20 -0.69 -26.67
C LEU A 343 -10.92 0.38 -25.60
N TYR A 344 -11.65 1.50 -25.61
CA TYR A 344 -11.59 2.50 -24.55
C TYR A 344 -12.03 1.93 -23.21
N SER A 345 -13.15 1.21 -23.17
CA SER A 345 -13.68 0.60 -21.96
C SER A 345 -12.68 -0.37 -21.33
N LEU A 346 -11.98 -1.18 -22.13
CA LEU A 346 -10.93 -2.08 -21.64
C LEU A 346 -9.71 -1.32 -21.10
N THR A 347 -9.32 -0.24 -21.77
CA THR A 347 -8.17 0.60 -21.35
C THR A 347 -8.48 1.37 -20.05
N VAL A 348 -9.69 1.92 -19.92
CA VAL A 348 -10.15 2.59 -18.69
C VAL A 348 -10.30 1.57 -17.57
N GLY A 349 -10.90 0.41 -17.84
CA GLY A 349 -11.07 -0.66 -16.85
C GLY A 349 -9.73 -1.13 -16.27
N SER A 350 -8.74 -1.40 -17.12
CA SER A 350 -7.40 -1.77 -16.66
C SER A 350 -6.71 -0.64 -15.88
N SER A 351 -6.85 0.61 -16.31
CA SER A 351 -6.31 1.77 -15.59
C SER A 351 -6.90 1.92 -14.19
N VAL A 352 -8.22 1.72 -14.04
CA VAL A 352 -8.92 1.75 -12.75
C VAL A 352 -8.47 0.59 -11.85
N SER A 353 -8.34 -0.62 -12.40
CA SER A 353 -7.81 -1.77 -11.66
C SER A 353 -6.37 -1.52 -11.18
N SER A 354 -5.51 -0.95 -12.02
CA SER A 354 -4.14 -0.58 -11.64
C SER A 354 -4.11 0.48 -10.54
N LEU A 355 -4.99 1.50 -10.58
CA LEU A 355 -5.11 2.51 -9.52
C LEU A 355 -5.47 1.88 -8.17
N SER A 356 -6.37 0.90 -8.15
CA SER A 356 -6.72 0.16 -6.93
C SER A 356 -5.51 -0.57 -6.32
N GLY A 357 -4.69 -1.22 -7.15
CA GLY A 357 -3.44 -1.84 -6.70
C GLY A 357 -2.45 -0.83 -6.12
N LEU A 358 -2.32 0.34 -6.74
CA LEU A 358 -1.43 1.41 -6.29
C LEU A 358 -1.84 2.00 -4.94
N TYR A 359 -3.14 2.07 -4.64
CA TYR A 359 -3.64 2.52 -3.33
C TYR A 359 -3.07 1.68 -2.18
N THR A 360 -3.08 0.36 -2.34
CA THR A 360 -2.53 -0.56 -1.32
C THR A 360 -1.03 -0.34 -1.12
N THR A 361 -0.28 -0.16 -2.20
CA THR A 361 1.16 0.11 -2.12
C THR A 361 1.46 1.49 -1.54
N ALA A 362 0.61 2.49 -1.81
CA ALA A 362 0.71 3.80 -1.20
C ALA A 362 0.47 3.76 0.32
N MET A 363 -0.49 2.96 0.79
CA MET A 363 -0.73 2.75 2.22
C MET A 363 0.47 2.08 2.92
N LYS A 364 1.07 1.05 2.29
CA LYS A 364 2.30 0.43 2.80
C LYS A 364 3.44 1.44 2.93
N ALA A 365 3.57 2.32 1.93
CA ALA A 365 4.61 3.33 1.94
C ALA A 365 4.36 4.47 2.91
N ALA A 366 3.10 4.83 3.19
CA ALA A 366 2.76 5.75 4.26
C ALA A 366 3.29 5.22 5.61
N GLY A 367 3.07 3.92 5.91
CA GLY A 367 3.60 3.27 7.11
C GLY A 367 5.14 3.27 7.18
N ALA A 368 5.83 2.93 6.08
CA ALA A 368 7.29 2.98 6.01
C ALA A 368 7.83 4.41 6.17
N SER A 369 7.20 5.40 5.54
CA SER A 369 7.57 6.80 5.67
C SER A 369 7.50 7.28 7.11
N ARG A 370 6.45 6.89 7.84
CA ARG A 370 6.27 7.25 9.25
C ARG A 370 7.42 6.74 10.11
N ARG A 371 7.82 5.47 9.95
CA ARG A 371 8.95 4.89 10.68
C ARG A 371 10.28 5.58 10.39
N VAL A 372 10.54 5.94 9.14
CA VAL A 372 11.78 6.62 8.75
C VAL A 372 11.82 8.06 9.26
N PHE A 373 10.71 8.81 9.15
CA PHE A 373 10.66 10.18 9.65
C PHE A 373 10.70 10.25 11.18
N GLN A 374 10.15 9.27 11.90
CA GLN A 374 10.33 9.17 13.35
C GLN A 374 11.82 9.11 13.74
N LEU A 375 12.64 8.35 13.01
CA LEU A 375 14.09 8.32 13.24
C LEU A 375 14.75 9.65 12.88
N LEU A 376 14.35 10.24 11.75
CA LEU A 376 14.96 11.47 11.25
C LEU A 376 14.61 12.71 12.10
N ASP A 377 13.45 12.71 12.74
CA ASP A 377 13.00 13.78 13.63
C ASP A 377 13.47 13.60 15.08
N ARG A 378 14.02 12.44 15.42
CA ARG A 378 14.58 12.18 16.75
C ARG A 378 15.79 13.08 16.99
N VAL A 379 15.65 14.00 17.95
CA VAL A 379 16.77 14.83 18.41
C VAL A 379 17.60 14.02 19.41
N SER A 380 18.93 14.04 19.25
CA SER A 380 19.81 13.37 20.22
C SER A 380 19.77 14.10 21.56
N ASN A 381 19.65 13.34 22.65
CA ASN A 381 19.64 13.88 24.00
C ASN A 381 21.04 14.34 24.48
N MET A 382 22.10 14.02 23.74
CA MET A 382 23.45 14.53 24.01
C MET A 382 23.86 15.55 22.94
N PRO A 383 24.17 16.81 23.33
CA PRO A 383 24.62 17.81 22.37
C PRO A 383 25.99 17.43 21.79
N ARG A 384 26.20 17.71 20.51
CA ARG A 384 27.48 17.55 19.81
C ARG A 384 28.51 18.54 20.38
N SER A 385 29.16 18.19 21.48
CA SER A 385 30.22 19.03 22.05
C SER A 385 31.58 18.66 21.43
N GLY A 386 31.79 19.05 20.17
CA GLY A 386 33.04 18.82 19.43
C GLY A 386 33.79 20.08 18.99
N ASP A 387 33.12 21.22 18.82
CA ASP A 387 33.71 22.40 18.16
C ASP A 387 34.64 23.26 19.04
N LYS A 388 34.86 22.86 20.30
CA LYS A 388 35.85 23.50 21.17
C LYS A 388 37.16 22.70 21.11
N CYS A 389 37.94 22.91 20.04
CA CYS A 389 39.37 22.68 20.14
C CYS A 389 39.95 23.71 21.13
N PRO A 390 40.65 23.30 22.20
CA PRO A 390 41.38 24.25 23.02
C PRO A 390 42.41 24.96 22.13
N ILE A 391 42.16 26.24 21.83
CA ILE A 391 43.11 27.08 21.11
C ILE A 391 44.34 27.20 22.03
N GLY A 392 45.39 26.44 21.71
CA GLY A 392 46.67 26.46 22.43
C GLY A 392 47.04 25.20 23.22
N LEU A 393 46.79 23.99 22.72
CA LEU A 393 47.38 22.79 23.32
C LEU A 393 48.76 22.48 22.70
N VAL A 394 49.77 23.24 23.15
CA VAL A 394 51.11 22.67 23.35
C VAL A 394 50.92 21.41 24.18
N ILE A 395 51.62 20.32 23.82
CA ILE A 395 51.62 19.03 24.49
C ILE A 395 52.08 19.22 25.95
N TYR A 396 51.19 19.68 26.81
CA TYR A 396 51.29 19.53 28.25
C TYR A 396 50.36 18.38 28.60
N PHE A 397 50.99 17.25 28.91
CA PHE A 397 50.50 16.22 29.79
C PHE A 397 49.31 16.72 30.63
N LEU A 398 48.09 16.36 30.25
CA LEU A 398 46.89 16.60 31.07
C LEU A 398 47.06 15.78 32.35
N ARG A 399 47.66 16.39 33.37
CA ARG A 399 47.71 15.86 34.73
C ARG A 399 46.32 16.03 35.33
N GLY A 400 45.42 15.13 34.96
CA GLY A 400 43.99 15.19 35.28
C GLY A 400 43.73 15.03 36.78
N LYS A 401 43.48 16.14 37.48
CA LYS A 401 42.70 16.17 38.72
C LYS A 401 41.32 16.74 38.41
N LYS A 402 40.40 15.91 37.90
CA LYS A 402 38.96 16.21 37.99
C LYS A 402 38.38 15.45 39.18
N PRO A 403 37.80 16.12 40.20
CA PRO A 403 37.13 15.43 41.29
C PRO A 403 35.84 14.79 40.77
N ILE A 404 35.81 13.46 40.71
CA ILE A 404 34.59 12.68 40.44
C ILE A 404 33.75 12.74 41.72
N THR A 405 32.83 13.69 41.80
CA THR A 405 31.95 13.84 42.97
C THR A 405 30.71 12.99 42.73
N ARG A 406 30.56 11.89 43.49
CA ARG A 406 29.43 10.91 43.50
C ARG A 406 28.57 10.90 42.23
N ILE A 407 28.99 10.11 41.24
CA ILE A 407 28.18 9.85 40.04
C ILE A 407 27.38 8.58 40.28
N CYS A 408 26.05 8.68 40.28
CA CYS A 408 25.16 7.52 40.24
C CYS A 408 24.75 7.31 38.77
N LEU A 409 25.29 6.28 38.11
CA LEU A 409 24.91 5.90 36.75
C LEU A 409 23.97 4.70 36.84
N THR A 410 22.74 4.88 36.38
CA THR A 410 21.80 3.78 36.10
C THR A 410 21.87 3.48 34.61
N MET A 411 22.32 2.28 34.23
CA MET A 411 22.23 1.83 32.84
C MET A 411 20.75 1.66 32.47
N ASN A 412 20.34 2.23 31.34
CA ASN A 412 19.02 2.03 30.74
C ASN A 412 18.94 0.64 30.08
N CYS A 413 19.18 -0.42 30.86
CA CYS A 413 18.81 -1.77 30.47
C CYS A 413 17.73 -2.25 31.44
N THR A 414 16.48 -2.25 30.98
CA THR A 414 15.44 -3.06 31.60
C THR A 414 15.85 -4.53 31.52
N PRO A 415 15.59 -5.34 32.57
CA PRO A 415 15.97 -6.74 32.57
C PRO A 415 15.20 -7.48 31.47
N GLN A 416 15.91 -8.09 30.53
CA GLN A 416 15.33 -9.13 29.67
C GLN A 416 14.90 -10.28 30.57
N ASN A 417 13.58 -10.52 30.62
CA ASN A 417 12.99 -11.73 31.16
C ASN A 417 12.66 -12.67 30.01
#